data_AF-A0A953YBC2-F1
#
_entry.id   AF-A0A953YBC2-F1
#
_cell.length_a   1.000
_cell.length_b   1.000
_cell.length_c   1.000
_cell.angle_alpha   90.00
_cell.angle_beta   90.00
_cell.angle_gamma   90.00
#
_symmetry.space_group_name_H-M   'P 1'
#
loop_
_entity.id
_entity.type
_entity.pdbx_description
1 polymer ?
#
loop_
_entity_poly.entity_id
_entity_poly.type
_entity_poly.pdbx_seq_one_letter_code
_entity_poly.pdbx_strand_id
1 'polypeptide(L)'
;MSKYAALRDHLMSLKSDHWQASFEEIERILGGPLPQSARRYPAWWANQNPRSHVQCSGWLDAGWRTANLNISAERVTFLRSGSASDIGEEPVHKSTKSSLEWDDVLGPGDGDHASLSVHYGWRALGNVFIDDKGRLTFPRMPFAAAIYKFVIRQGQTEKTYIGETDEVSRRFQHYRTPGLTQRTNQRINTAMEACLKGGGEVDVSIIEQASAEWGGTRRELDLSEKLQRRLVEHAAIVAAQLAHEDVINL
;
A
#
# COMPACT_ATOMS: atom_id res chain seq x y z
N MET A 1 -22.99 -25.05 8.76
CA MET A 1 -22.13 -25.40 7.61
C MET A 1 -21.71 -24.11 6.92
N SER A 2 -20.42 -23.90 6.67
CA SER A 2 -19.95 -22.68 5.98
C SER A 2 -20.42 -22.70 4.52
N LYS A 3 -20.86 -21.53 4.02
CA LYS A 3 -21.30 -21.32 2.62
C LYS A 3 -20.26 -21.80 1.60
N TYR A 4 -18.98 -21.87 1.97
CA TYR A 4 -17.86 -22.22 1.09
C TYR A 4 -17.32 -23.64 1.30
N ALA A 5 -18.03 -24.48 2.06
CA ALA A 5 -17.62 -25.88 2.28
C ALA A 5 -17.56 -26.69 0.97
N ALA A 6 -18.48 -26.45 0.04
CA ALA A 6 -18.49 -27.14 -1.26
C ALA A 6 -17.23 -26.84 -2.09
N LEU A 7 -16.76 -25.59 -2.05
CA LEU A 7 -15.51 -25.20 -2.71
C LEU A 7 -14.30 -25.87 -2.05
N ARG A 8 -14.27 -25.94 -0.71
CA ARG A 8 -13.23 -26.65 0.03
C ARG A 8 -13.16 -28.12 -0.35
N ASP A 9 -14.30 -28.80 -0.35
CA ASP A 9 -14.37 -30.22 -0.64
C ASP A 9 -13.98 -30.51 -2.11
N HIS A 10 -14.38 -29.63 -3.04
CA HIS A 10 -13.90 -29.69 -4.43
C HIS A 10 -12.37 -29.58 -4.52
N LEU A 11 -11.77 -28.56 -3.89
CA LEU A 11 -10.32 -28.35 -3.89
C LEU A 11 -9.55 -29.51 -3.23
N MET A 12 -10.09 -30.11 -2.17
CA MET A 12 -9.51 -31.31 -1.54
C MET A 12 -9.52 -32.53 -2.47
N SER A 13 -10.49 -32.64 -3.38
CA SER A 13 -10.62 -33.75 -4.32
C SER A 13 -9.66 -33.68 -5.52
N LEU A 14 -9.13 -32.49 -5.82
CA LEU A 14 -8.22 -32.29 -6.93
C LEU A 14 -6.86 -32.95 -6.66
N LYS A 15 -6.39 -33.73 -7.63
CA LYS A 15 -5.04 -34.36 -7.62
C LYS A 15 -3.93 -33.42 -8.10
N SER A 16 -4.30 -32.34 -8.78
CA SER A 16 -3.39 -31.28 -9.21
C SER A 16 -3.02 -30.38 -8.03
N ASP A 17 -1.90 -29.69 -8.11
CA ASP A 17 -1.52 -28.59 -7.22
C ASP A 17 -1.93 -27.21 -7.79
N HIS A 18 -2.50 -27.19 -8.99
CA HIS A 18 -2.93 -26.00 -9.71
C HIS A 18 -4.33 -26.18 -10.32
N TRP A 19 -5.21 -25.20 -10.12
CA TRP A 19 -6.52 -25.13 -10.76
C TRP A 19 -6.89 -23.69 -11.13
N GLN A 20 -7.05 -23.42 -12.42
CA GLN A 20 -7.58 -22.14 -12.90
C GLN A 20 -9.09 -22.27 -13.12
N ALA A 21 -9.85 -21.43 -12.42
CA ALA A 21 -11.30 -21.45 -12.41
C ALA A 21 -11.87 -20.13 -12.93
N SER A 22 -12.96 -20.20 -13.69
CA SER A 22 -13.84 -19.06 -13.89
C SER A 22 -14.73 -18.83 -12.68
N PHE A 23 -15.24 -17.61 -12.53
CA PHE A 23 -16.21 -17.30 -11.47
C PHE A 23 -17.47 -18.16 -11.61
N GLU A 24 -17.90 -18.43 -12.83
CA GLU A 24 -19.04 -19.30 -13.12
C GLU A 24 -18.80 -20.76 -12.65
N GLU A 25 -17.60 -21.30 -12.86
CA GLU A 25 -17.24 -22.64 -12.37
C GLU A 25 -17.30 -22.71 -10.84
N ILE A 26 -16.84 -21.67 -10.16
CA ILE A 26 -16.91 -21.55 -8.71
C ILE A 26 -18.37 -21.43 -8.24
N GLU A 27 -19.20 -20.66 -8.94
CA GLU A 27 -20.64 -20.51 -8.65
C GLU A 27 -21.39 -21.83 -8.79
N ARG A 28 -21.05 -22.62 -9.82
CA ARG A 28 -21.60 -23.98 -10.00
C ARG A 28 -21.24 -24.90 -8.84
N ILE A 29 -20.01 -24.83 -8.33
CA ILE A 29 -19.57 -25.60 -7.15
C ILE A 29 -20.26 -25.13 -5.87
N LEU A 30 -20.42 -23.82 -5.70
CA LEU A 30 -21.09 -23.22 -4.53
C LEU A 30 -22.62 -23.37 -4.56
N GLY A 31 -23.20 -23.74 -5.70
CA GLY A 31 -24.65 -23.86 -5.88
C GLY A 31 -25.38 -22.51 -5.89
N GLY A 32 -24.68 -21.42 -6.21
CA GLY A 32 -25.25 -20.08 -6.24
C GLY A 32 -24.25 -18.99 -6.61
N PRO A 33 -24.73 -17.77 -6.92
CA PRO A 33 -23.88 -16.70 -7.41
C PRO A 33 -22.89 -16.19 -6.35
N LEU A 34 -21.69 -15.85 -6.79
CA LEU A 34 -20.70 -15.13 -6.02
C LEU A 34 -21.24 -13.72 -5.74
N PRO A 35 -20.99 -13.18 -4.54
CA PRO A 35 -21.45 -11.84 -4.21
C PRO A 35 -20.81 -10.80 -5.14
N GLN A 36 -21.50 -9.67 -5.36
CA GLN A 36 -20.98 -8.57 -6.19
C GLN A 36 -19.58 -8.09 -5.73
N SER A 37 -19.28 -8.21 -4.43
CA SER A 37 -17.96 -7.88 -3.88
C SER A 37 -16.82 -8.74 -4.44
N ALA A 38 -17.07 -10.01 -4.80
CA ALA A 38 -16.08 -10.87 -5.46
C ALA A 38 -15.69 -10.37 -6.85
N ARG A 39 -16.62 -9.68 -7.53
CA ARG A 39 -16.41 -9.06 -8.85
C ARG A 39 -15.90 -7.63 -8.79
N ARG A 40 -16.03 -6.95 -7.65
CA ARG A 40 -15.68 -5.53 -7.51
C ARG A 40 -14.36 -5.30 -6.80
N TYR A 41 -13.99 -6.17 -5.86
CA TYR A 41 -12.88 -5.91 -4.95
C TYR A 41 -11.88 -7.08 -4.98
N PRO A 42 -10.65 -6.88 -5.49
CA PRO A 42 -9.60 -7.90 -5.46
C PRO A 42 -9.35 -8.46 -4.05
N ALA A 43 -9.47 -7.62 -3.03
CA ALA A 43 -9.31 -8.00 -1.63
C ALA A 43 -10.29 -9.11 -1.17
N TRP A 44 -11.42 -9.31 -1.86
CA TRP A 44 -12.35 -10.39 -1.55
C TRP A 44 -11.71 -11.78 -1.73
N TRP A 45 -10.80 -11.91 -2.70
CA TRP A 45 -10.06 -13.13 -3.01
C TRP A 45 -8.77 -13.28 -2.21
N ALA A 46 -8.45 -12.36 -1.30
CA ALA A 46 -7.18 -12.38 -0.60
C ALA A 46 -7.06 -13.56 0.38
N ASN A 47 -5.85 -14.09 0.54
CA ASN A 47 -5.51 -15.19 1.45
C ASN A 47 -5.33 -14.71 2.91
N GLN A 48 -6.36 -14.03 3.44
CA GLN A 48 -6.34 -13.41 4.77
C GLN A 48 -6.79 -14.36 5.89
N ASN A 49 -6.70 -13.90 7.15
CA ASN A 49 -7.12 -14.68 8.31
C ASN A 49 -8.65 -15.02 8.24
N PRO A 50 -9.04 -16.31 8.26
CA PRO A 50 -10.43 -16.74 8.18
C PRO A 50 -11.35 -16.20 9.28
N ARG A 51 -10.81 -15.72 10.42
CA ARG A 51 -11.60 -15.12 11.52
C ARG A 51 -12.28 -13.80 11.13
N SER A 52 -11.75 -13.09 10.14
CA SER A 52 -12.29 -11.79 9.69
C SER A 52 -13.07 -11.90 8.37
N HIS A 53 -12.81 -12.95 7.59
CA HIS A 53 -13.34 -13.12 6.23
C HIS A 53 -13.70 -14.57 5.97
N VAL A 54 -14.96 -14.93 6.17
CA VAL A 54 -15.44 -16.32 6.10
C VAL A 54 -15.25 -16.98 4.72
N GLN A 55 -15.09 -16.21 3.64
CA GLN A 55 -14.91 -16.77 2.29
C GLN A 55 -13.57 -17.47 2.09
N CYS A 56 -12.48 -16.94 2.66
CA CYS A 56 -11.15 -17.52 2.44
C CYS A 56 -10.96 -18.87 3.12
N SER A 57 -11.80 -19.22 4.11
CA SER A 57 -11.88 -20.58 4.66
C SER A 57 -12.13 -21.64 3.58
N GLY A 58 -12.84 -21.29 2.50
CA GLY A 58 -13.18 -22.21 1.42
C GLY A 58 -11.98 -22.79 0.67
N TRP A 59 -10.84 -22.09 0.63
CA TRP A 59 -9.62 -22.60 0.00
C TRP A 59 -8.48 -22.79 1.00
N LEU A 60 -8.35 -21.92 2.00
CA LEU A 60 -7.30 -22.06 3.02
C LEU A 60 -7.46 -23.34 3.84
N ASP A 61 -8.69 -23.72 4.23
CA ASP A 61 -8.93 -24.96 4.98
C ASP A 61 -8.67 -26.21 4.12
N ALA A 62 -8.68 -26.07 2.78
CA ALA A 62 -8.32 -27.14 1.86
C ALA A 62 -6.79 -27.25 1.65
N GLY A 63 -6.01 -26.33 2.23
CA GLY A 63 -4.58 -26.20 1.93
C GLY A 63 -4.32 -25.56 0.57
N TRP A 64 -5.20 -24.69 0.09
CA TRP A 64 -5.06 -23.96 -1.17
C TRP A 64 -5.03 -22.46 -0.95
N ARG A 65 -4.44 -21.72 -1.88
CA ARG A 65 -4.37 -20.25 -1.90
C ARG A 65 -4.75 -19.73 -3.28
N THR A 66 -5.37 -18.57 -3.33
CA THR A 66 -5.65 -17.87 -4.60
C THR A 66 -4.41 -17.14 -5.12
N ALA A 67 -4.27 -17.11 -6.44
CA ALA A 67 -3.24 -16.44 -7.22
C ALA A 67 -3.82 -15.98 -8.57
N ASN A 68 -3.10 -15.10 -9.29
CA ASN A 68 -3.44 -14.68 -10.66
C ASN A 68 -4.92 -14.28 -10.87
N LEU A 69 -5.49 -13.52 -9.94
CA LEU A 69 -6.85 -13.02 -10.06
C LEU A 69 -6.95 -12.05 -11.24
N ASN A 70 -7.87 -12.32 -12.16
CA ASN A 70 -8.26 -11.41 -13.22
C ASN A 70 -9.76 -11.15 -13.13
N ILE A 71 -10.13 -9.97 -12.62
CA ILE A 71 -11.53 -9.58 -12.45
C ILE A 71 -12.21 -9.34 -13.80
N SER A 72 -11.54 -8.71 -14.76
CA SER A 72 -12.16 -8.41 -16.07
C SER A 72 -12.41 -9.66 -16.89
N ALA A 73 -11.57 -10.68 -16.75
CA ALA A 73 -11.78 -12.00 -17.34
C ALA A 73 -12.61 -12.95 -16.46
N GLU A 74 -12.99 -12.53 -15.24
CA GLU A 74 -13.65 -13.35 -14.22
C GLU A 74 -12.97 -14.71 -13.96
N ARG A 75 -11.64 -14.71 -13.80
CA ARG A 75 -10.85 -15.92 -13.52
C ARG A 75 -9.94 -15.75 -12.32
N VAL A 76 -9.70 -16.85 -11.62
CA VAL A 76 -8.76 -16.94 -10.50
C VAL A 76 -8.05 -18.30 -10.54
N THR A 77 -6.80 -18.32 -10.11
CA THR A 77 -6.04 -19.55 -9.96
C THR A 77 -5.97 -19.95 -8.49
N PHE A 78 -6.17 -21.22 -8.19
CA PHE A 78 -5.91 -21.82 -6.88
C PHE A 78 -4.64 -22.67 -6.95
N LEU A 79 -3.77 -22.54 -5.94
CA LEU A 79 -2.52 -23.29 -5.77
C LEU A 79 -2.49 -24.02 -4.43
N ARG A 80 -2.05 -25.28 -4.41
CA ARG A 80 -1.95 -26.09 -3.19
C ARG A 80 -0.70 -25.70 -2.38
N SER A 81 -0.90 -25.26 -1.14
CA SER A 81 0.16 -24.99 -0.17
C SER A 81 0.76 -26.31 0.32
N GLY A 82 1.91 -26.71 -0.24
CA GLY A 82 2.62 -27.93 0.16
C GLY A 82 3.27 -28.75 -0.97
N SER A 83 3.21 -28.31 -2.23
CA SER A 83 4.20 -28.80 -3.20
C SER A 83 5.57 -28.22 -2.85
N ALA A 84 6.63 -29.02 -2.98
CA ALA A 84 7.98 -28.81 -2.44
C ALA A 84 8.75 -27.59 -3.00
N SER A 85 8.04 -26.60 -3.54
CA SER A 85 8.53 -25.29 -3.95
C SER A 85 8.24 -24.17 -2.94
N ASP A 86 7.74 -24.47 -1.73
CA ASP A 86 7.29 -23.43 -0.80
C ASP A 86 7.55 -23.80 0.68
N ILE A 87 8.78 -23.58 1.15
CA ILE A 87 9.06 -23.36 2.57
C ILE A 87 9.60 -21.94 2.71
N GLY A 88 8.74 -21.04 3.18
CA GLY A 88 9.17 -19.85 3.92
C GLY A 88 9.29 -18.56 3.13
N GLU A 89 8.22 -18.10 2.48
CA GLU A 89 8.05 -16.67 2.24
C GLU A 89 6.61 -16.22 2.58
N GLU A 90 6.49 -15.39 3.62
CA GLU A 90 5.47 -14.33 3.64
C GLU A 90 5.47 -13.63 2.28
N PRO A 91 4.37 -13.00 1.81
CA PRO A 91 4.34 -12.34 0.51
C PRO A 91 5.23 -11.08 0.54
N VAL A 92 6.54 -11.30 0.50
CA VAL A 92 7.49 -10.44 -0.15
C VAL A 92 7.02 -10.45 -1.59
N HIS A 93 6.69 -9.28 -2.11
CA HIS A 93 6.73 -9.06 -3.54
C HIS A 93 8.14 -9.45 -4.01
N LYS A 94 8.34 -10.73 -4.34
CA LYS A 94 9.40 -11.12 -5.26
C LYS A 94 8.98 -10.49 -6.58
N SER A 95 9.37 -9.24 -6.76
CA SER A 95 9.71 -8.81 -8.10
C SER A 95 10.72 -9.85 -8.56
N THR A 96 10.30 -10.74 -9.46
CA THR A 96 11.25 -11.17 -10.47
C THR A 96 11.61 -9.88 -11.18
N LYS A 97 12.58 -9.14 -10.63
CA LYS A 97 13.21 -8.03 -11.34
C LYS A 97 13.63 -8.70 -12.63
N SER A 98 13.02 -8.28 -13.73
CA SER A 98 13.45 -8.72 -15.04
C SER A 98 14.97 -8.66 -15.06
N SER A 99 15.64 -9.76 -15.41
CA SER A 99 17.08 -9.75 -15.62
C SER A 99 17.47 -9.00 -16.88
N LEU A 100 16.50 -8.54 -17.68
CA LEU A 100 16.73 -7.57 -18.75
C LEU A 100 17.09 -6.24 -18.11
N GLU A 101 18.26 -5.71 -18.43
CA GLU A 101 18.60 -4.33 -18.11
C GLU A 101 17.63 -3.42 -18.87
N TRP A 102 17.31 -2.24 -18.31
CA TRP A 102 16.39 -1.29 -18.99
C TRP A 102 16.85 -0.95 -20.41
N ASP A 103 18.17 -0.93 -20.62
CA ASP A 103 18.80 -0.70 -21.92
C ASP A 103 18.57 -1.87 -22.91
N ASP A 104 18.39 -3.10 -22.42
CA ASP A 104 18.12 -4.29 -23.25
C ASP A 104 16.65 -4.38 -23.71
N VAL A 105 15.75 -3.64 -23.06
CA VAL A 105 14.32 -3.59 -23.40
C VAL A 105 14.07 -2.62 -24.57
N LEU A 106 14.96 -1.65 -24.77
CA LEU A 106 14.88 -0.62 -25.81
C LEU A 106 15.58 -1.11 -27.09
N GLY A 107 14.85 -1.82 -27.95
CA GLY A 107 15.33 -2.12 -29.31
C GLY A 107 15.53 -0.84 -30.15
N PRO A 108 16.39 -0.85 -31.19
CA PRO A 108 16.55 0.29 -32.09
C PRO A 108 15.28 0.48 -32.94
N GLY A 109 14.40 1.36 -32.49
CA GLY A 109 13.17 1.74 -33.17
C GLY A 109 12.15 2.28 -32.17
N ASP A 110 11.73 3.53 -32.37
CA ASP A 110 10.77 4.32 -31.58
C ASP A 110 9.51 3.55 -31.13
N GLY A 111 9.61 2.74 -30.07
CA GLY A 111 8.45 2.30 -29.29
C GLY A 111 7.87 3.45 -28.47
N ASP A 112 6.62 3.33 -28.02
CA ASP A 112 5.97 4.26 -27.07
C ASP A 112 6.69 4.25 -25.71
N HIS A 113 7.86 4.90 -25.64
CA HIS A 113 8.64 5.07 -24.43
C HIS A 113 8.39 6.46 -23.86
N ALA A 114 8.18 6.54 -22.55
CA ALA A 114 8.04 7.79 -21.84
C ALA A 114 8.96 7.78 -20.61
N SER A 115 9.80 8.81 -20.51
CA SER A 115 10.52 9.13 -19.28
C SER A 115 9.80 10.24 -18.54
N LEU A 116 9.70 10.07 -17.23
CA LEU A 116 9.11 11.05 -16.32
C LEU A 116 10.07 11.27 -15.15
N SER A 117 10.60 12.48 -15.05
CA SER A 117 11.39 12.91 -13.89
C SER A 117 10.55 13.80 -12.99
N VAL A 118 10.47 13.48 -11.70
CA VAL A 118 9.75 14.30 -10.72
C VAL A 118 10.76 15.05 -9.85
N HIS A 119 10.63 16.36 -9.79
CA HIS A 119 11.51 17.27 -9.04
C HIS A 119 10.73 17.90 -7.88
N TYR A 120 11.27 17.80 -6.67
CA TYR A 120 10.69 18.39 -5.47
C TYR A 120 11.79 18.70 -4.45
N GLY A 121 11.45 19.50 -3.44
CA GLY A 121 12.34 19.80 -2.31
C GLY A 121 11.61 19.72 -0.98
N TRP A 122 12.22 19.10 0.02
CA TRP A 122 11.70 19.08 1.37
C TRP A 122 12.02 20.39 2.09
N ARG A 123 10.98 21.08 2.56
CA ARG A 123 11.11 22.25 3.44
C ARG A 123 10.80 21.83 4.87
N ALA A 124 11.75 22.02 5.78
CA ALA A 124 11.54 21.76 7.21
C ALA A 124 10.50 22.72 7.79
N LEU A 125 9.51 22.19 8.52
CA LEU A 125 8.55 22.96 9.31
C LEU A 125 8.93 23.03 10.79
N GLY A 126 9.70 22.06 11.28
CA GLY A 126 10.13 21.97 12.68
C GLY A 126 9.58 20.71 13.35
N ASN A 127 9.58 20.71 14.68
CA ASN A 127 9.32 19.52 15.49
C ASN A 127 7.88 19.44 16.01
N VAL A 128 7.43 18.21 16.26
CA VAL A 128 6.20 17.92 17.00
C VAL A 128 6.53 17.83 18.50
N PHE A 129 5.67 18.39 19.33
CA PHE A 129 5.79 18.38 20.79
C PHE A 129 4.57 17.76 21.45
N ILE A 130 4.65 17.48 22.75
CA ILE A 130 3.48 17.17 23.58
C ILE A 130 3.14 18.41 24.41
N ASP A 131 1.87 18.83 24.38
CA ASP A 131 1.39 19.92 25.24
C ASP A 131 1.13 19.47 26.69
N ASP A 132 0.81 20.43 27.57
CA ASP A 132 0.50 20.20 28.98
C ASP A 132 -0.69 19.24 29.21
N LYS A 133 -1.50 18.99 28.17
CA LYS A 133 -2.66 18.08 28.18
C LYS A 133 -2.31 16.71 27.60
N GLY A 134 -1.05 16.46 27.29
CA GLY A 134 -0.56 15.19 26.74
C GLY A 134 -0.82 15.00 25.25
N ARG A 135 -1.16 16.06 24.49
CA ARG A 135 -1.53 15.96 23.06
C ARG A 135 -0.44 16.46 22.13
N LEU A 136 -0.35 15.84 20.94
CA LEU A 136 0.61 16.22 19.89
C LEU A 136 0.37 17.63 19.35
N THR A 137 1.35 18.51 19.49
CA THR A 137 1.37 19.88 18.96
C THR A 137 2.32 19.93 17.77
N PHE A 138 1.78 20.32 16.62
CA PHE A 138 2.53 20.42 15.37
C PHE A 138 3.06 21.85 15.15
N PRO A 139 4.14 22.03 14.36
CA PRO A 139 4.64 23.36 14.01
C PRO A 139 3.60 24.16 13.21
N ARG A 140 3.83 25.46 13.02
CA ARG A 140 2.94 26.31 12.22
C ARG A 140 2.89 25.81 10.77
N MET A 141 1.68 25.61 10.26
CA MET A 141 1.43 25.01 8.96
C MET A 141 0.82 26.00 7.97
N PRO A 142 1.06 25.80 6.66
CA PRO A 142 0.30 26.47 5.61
C PRO A 142 -1.12 25.90 5.51
N PHE A 143 -2.05 26.72 4.98
CA PHE A 143 -3.37 26.27 4.53
C PHE A 143 -3.29 25.92 3.04
N ALA A 144 -2.51 24.90 2.72
CA ALA A 144 -2.21 24.50 1.35
C ALA A 144 -2.18 22.99 1.20
N ALA A 145 -2.36 22.55 -0.05
CA ALA A 145 -2.15 21.18 -0.47
C ALA A 145 -0.64 20.89 -0.54
N ALA A 146 -0.24 19.72 -0.05
CA ALA A 146 1.17 19.37 0.04
C ALA A 146 1.37 17.87 0.21
N ILE A 147 2.64 17.47 0.07
CA ILE A 147 3.15 16.20 0.57
C ILE A 147 3.87 16.52 1.87
N TYR A 148 3.68 15.73 2.91
CA TYR A 148 4.35 15.88 4.20
C TYR A 148 5.15 14.64 4.56
N LYS A 149 6.20 14.85 5.35
CA LYS A 149 7.06 13.81 5.90
C LYS A 149 7.17 13.98 7.40
N PHE A 150 6.94 12.90 8.12
CA PHE A 150 7.29 12.75 9.53
C PHE A 150 8.52 11.86 9.64
N VAL A 151 9.52 12.31 10.39
CA VAL A 151 10.67 11.50 10.76
C VAL A 151 10.64 11.31 12.26
N ILE A 152 10.42 10.08 12.71
CA ILE A 152 10.26 9.72 14.13
C ILE A 152 11.56 9.05 14.59
N ARG A 153 12.32 9.72 15.47
CA ARG A 153 13.62 9.26 15.97
C ARG A 153 13.56 8.88 17.43
N GLN A 154 13.89 7.63 17.74
CA GLN A 154 14.03 7.13 19.11
C GLN A 154 15.31 6.32 19.25
N GLY A 155 16.28 6.87 19.98
CA GLY A 155 17.60 6.24 20.10
C GLY A 155 18.28 6.10 18.74
N GLN A 156 18.55 4.87 18.30
CA GLN A 156 19.14 4.55 17.00
C GLN A 156 18.10 4.23 15.92
N THR A 157 16.80 4.22 16.27
CA THR A 157 15.72 3.93 15.31
C THR A 157 15.20 5.23 14.71
N GLU A 158 15.13 5.29 13.39
CA GLU A 158 14.51 6.36 12.63
C GLU A 158 13.43 5.76 11.72
N LYS A 159 12.21 6.30 11.77
CA LYS A 159 11.08 5.87 10.93
C LYS A 159 10.55 7.03 10.13
N THR A 160 10.38 6.82 8.83
CA THR A 160 9.85 7.82 7.89
C THR A 160 8.40 7.50 7.54
N TYR A 161 7.50 8.46 7.72
CA TYR A 161 6.14 8.40 7.18
C TYR A 161 5.93 9.55 6.21
N ILE A 162 5.48 9.25 4.99
CA ILE A 162 5.19 10.25 3.95
C ILE A 162 3.69 10.21 3.65
N GLY A 163 3.05 11.35 3.43
CA GLY A 163 1.64 11.37 3.05
C GLY A 163 1.28 12.58 2.20
N GLU A 164 0.19 12.50 1.44
CA GLU A 164 -0.41 13.64 0.76
C GLU A 164 -1.67 14.16 1.44
N THR A 165 -1.99 15.43 1.19
CA THR A 165 -3.23 16.05 1.60
C THR A 165 -3.55 17.27 0.73
N ASP A 166 -4.85 17.54 0.57
CA ASP A 166 -5.36 18.80 -0.01
C ASP A 166 -5.22 19.98 0.96
N GLU A 167 -5.07 19.72 2.26
CA GLU A 167 -4.86 20.75 3.29
C GLU A 167 -4.03 20.20 4.46
N VAL A 168 -2.83 20.74 4.67
CA VAL A 168 -1.88 20.26 5.71
C VAL A 168 -2.42 20.47 7.12
N SER A 169 -2.91 21.68 7.41
CA SER A 169 -3.40 22.06 8.73
C SER A 169 -4.52 21.13 9.22
N ARG A 170 -5.54 20.89 8.38
CA ARG A 170 -6.62 19.94 8.66
C ARG A 170 -6.11 18.50 8.81
N ARG A 171 -5.18 18.05 7.96
CA ARG A 171 -4.63 16.69 8.05
C ARG A 171 -3.93 16.44 9.38
N PHE A 172 -3.18 17.41 9.88
CA PHE A 172 -2.42 17.26 11.12
C PHE A 172 -3.31 17.34 12.35
N GLN A 173 -4.40 18.11 12.28
CA GLN A 173 -5.44 18.05 13.29
C GLN A 173 -6.02 16.63 13.42
N HIS A 174 -6.15 15.87 12.32
CA HIS A 174 -6.57 14.47 12.38
C HIS A 174 -5.55 13.55 13.07
N TYR A 175 -4.25 13.85 12.99
CA TYR A 175 -3.23 13.14 13.77
C TYR A 175 -3.21 13.57 15.25
N ARG A 176 -3.53 14.83 15.55
CA ARG A 176 -3.65 15.32 16.94
C ARG A 176 -4.85 14.72 17.66
N THR A 177 -5.98 14.57 16.97
CA THR A 177 -7.23 14.05 17.52
C THR A 177 -7.84 13.00 16.59
N PRO A 178 -7.27 11.79 16.53
CA PRO A 178 -7.75 10.75 15.63
C PRO A 178 -9.12 10.21 16.08
N GLY A 179 -10.04 10.04 15.12
CA GLY A 179 -11.32 9.37 15.37
C GLY A 179 -11.18 7.86 15.54
N LEU A 180 -12.16 7.19 16.17
CA LEU A 180 -12.11 5.77 16.53
C LEU A 180 -11.95 4.80 15.35
N THR A 181 -12.34 5.20 14.14
CA THR A 181 -12.23 4.37 12.92
C THR A 181 -10.99 4.69 12.08
N GLN A 182 -10.25 5.74 12.43
CA GLN A 182 -9.12 6.25 11.64
C GLN A 182 -7.81 5.54 12.01
N ARG A 183 -7.68 4.26 11.65
CA ARG A 183 -6.55 3.39 12.02
C ARG A 183 -5.17 4.01 11.73
N THR A 184 -4.97 4.59 10.54
CA THR A 184 -3.71 5.25 10.19
C THR A 184 -3.40 6.43 11.11
N ASN A 185 -4.41 7.26 11.40
CA ASN A 185 -4.20 8.42 12.25
C ASN A 185 -3.89 8.01 13.69
N GLN A 186 -4.57 6.98 14.20
CA GLN A 186 -4.27 6.39 15.51
C GLN A 186 -2.86 5.81 15.56
N ARG A 187 -2.45 5.03 14.55
CA ARG A 187 -1.12 4.43 14.46
C ARG A 187 -0.02 5.48 14.50
N ILE A 188 -0.12 6.52 13.65
CA ILE A 188 0.87 7.59 13.58
C ILE A 188 0.87 8.43 14.86
N ASN A 189 -0.31 8.76 15.39
CA ASN A 189 -0.43 9.45 16.68
C ASN A 189 0.27 8.66 17.81
N THR A 190 -0.04 7.37 17.94
CA THR A 190 0.54 6.50 18.97
C THR A 190 2.06 6.40 18.82
N ALA A 191 2.56 6.28 17.58
CA ALA A 191 4.00 6.21 17.31
C ALA A 191 4.73 7.50 17.73
N MET A 192 4.18 8.67 17.39
CA MET A 192 4.75 9.96 17.78
C MET A 192 4.69 10.16 19.29
N GLU A 193 3.55 9.87 19.93
CA GLU A 193 3.40 10.02 21.38
C GLU A 193 4.37 9.12 22.14
N ALA A 194 4.50 7.86 21.75
CA ALA A 194 5.44 6.93 22.38
C ALA A 194 6.89 7.40 22.22
N CYS A 195 7.25 7.89 21.03
CA CYS A 195 8.57 8.47 20.76
C CYS A 195 8.85 9.68 21.65
N LEU A 196 7.96 10.67 21.67
CA LEU A 196 8.14 11.92 22.42
C LEU A 196 8.14 11.69 23.94
N LYS A 197 7.26 10.82 24.47
CA LYS A 197 7.26 10.42 25.88
C LYS A 197 8.53 9.66 26.28
N GLY A 198 9.15 8.96 25.32
CA GLY A 198 10.43 8.29 25.48
C GLY A 198 11.66 9.18 25.29
N GLY A 199 11.49 10.50 25.15
CA GLY A 199 12.59 11.44 24.94
C GLY A 199 13.15 11.45 23.50
N GLY A 200 12.45 10.86 22.55
CA GLY A 200 12.77 10.94 21.13
C GLY A 200 12.27 12.23 20.49
N GLU A 201 12.49 12.35 19.19
CA GLU A 201 12.16 13.54 18.39
C GLU A 201 11.28 13.18 17.21
N VAL A 202 10.42 14.12 16.81
CA VAL A 202 9.61 13.98 15.60
C VAL A 202 9.74 15.23 14.76
N ASP A 203 10.35 15.12 13.59
CA ASP A 203 10.46 16.22 12.63
C ASP A 203 9.36 16.19 11.59
N VAL A 204 8.99 17.38 11.14
CA VAL A 204 8.04 17.61 10.08
C VAL A 204 8.70 18.36 8.93
N SER A 205 8.56 17.83 7.72
CA SER A 205 8.90 18.52 6.48
C SER A 205 7.75 18.45 5.48
N ILE A 206 7.68 19.40 4.55
CA ILE A 206 6.66 19.40 3.49
C ILE A 206 7.24 19.70 2.10
N ILE A 207 6.50 19.32 1.07
CA ILE A 207 6.67 19.71 -0.33
C ILE A 207 5.41 20.49 -0.73
N GLU A 208 5.58 21.78 -1.03
CA GLU A 208 4.50 22.66 -1.50
C GLU A 208 4.63 23.01 -2.99
N GLN A 209 5.78 22.71 -3.58
CA GLN A 209 6.08 22.95 -4.99
C GLN A 209 6.82 21.73 -5.54
N ALA A 210 6.41 21.30 -6.72
CA ALA A 210 7.03 20.21 -7.43
C ALA A 210 6.85 20.45 -8.93
N SER A 211 7.77 19.93 -9.73
CA SER A 211 7.66 19.94 -11.18
C SER A 211 7.93 18.54 -11.73
N ALA A 212 7.41 18.27 -12.92
CA ALA A 212 7.72 17.06 -13.66
C ALA A 212 8.30 17.40 -15.03
N GLU A 213 9.26 16.60 -15.48
CA GLU A 213 9.81 16.67 -16.82
C GLU A 213 9.39 15.42 -17.61
N TRP A 214 8.77 15.64 -18.76
CA TRP A 214 8.46 14.60 -19.74
C TRP A 214 8.57 15.18 -21.15
N GLY A 215 9.02 14.37 -22.11
CA GLY A 215 9.25 14.84 -23.49
C GLY A 215 10.20 16.04 -23.59
N GLY A 216 11.19 16.12 -22.68
CA GLY A 216 12.18 17.21 -22.61
C GLY A 216 11.64 18.55 -22.12
N THR A 217 10.40 18.61 -21.60
CA THR A 217 9.82 19.85 -21.05
C THR A 217 9.51 19.69 -19.58
N ARG A 218 10.07 20.57 -18.75
CA ARG A 218 9.73 20.67 -17.33
C ARG A 218 8.51 21.56 -17.13
N ARG A 219 7.54 21.09 -16.34
CA ARG A 219 6.31 21.83 -15.99
C ARG A 219 6.06 21.76 -14.49
N GLU A 220 5.56 22.85 -13.92
CA GLU A 220 5.08 22.87 -12.54
C GLU A 220 3.86 21.96 -12.38
N LEU A 221 3.83 21.23 -11.26
CA LEU A 221 2.71 20.40 -10.87
C LEU A 221 1.77 21.20 -9.97
N ASP A 222 0.49 21.13 -10.27
CA ASP A 222 -0.56 21.70 -9.43
C ASP A 222 -0.87 20.73 -8.29
N LEU A 223 -0.32 21.01 -7.10
CA LEU A 223 -0.58 20.20 -5.92
C LEU A 223 -2.00 20.36 -5.38
N SER A 224 -2.87 21.23 -5.92
CA SER A 224 -4.30 21.18 -5.60
C SER A 224 -5.01 19.98 -6.25
N GLU A 225 -4.41 19.43 -7.33
CA GLU A 225 -4.90 18.24 -8.03
C GLU A 225 -4.42 16.95 -7.37
N LYS A 226 -5.36 16.08 -6.99
CA LYS A 226 -5.06 14.83 -6.28
C LYS A 226 -4.12 13.92 -7.07
N LEU A 227 -4.31 13.81 -8.38
CA LEU A 227 -3.47 12.97 -9.25
C LEU A 227 -2.01 13.41 -9.17
N GLN A 228 -1.76 14.72 -9.26
CA GLN A 228 -0.42 15.29 -9.25
C GLN A 228 0.23 15.20 -7.88
N ARG A 229 -0.53 15.39 -6.78
CA ARG A 229 -0.03 15.10 -5.43
C ARG A 229 0.38 13.64 -5.24
N ARG A 230 -0.44 12.70 -5.72
CA ARG A 230 -0.16 11.26 -5.60
C ARG A 230 1.07 10.85 -6.40
N LEU A 231 1.31 11.47 -7.55
CA LEU A 231 2.54 11.29 -8.32
C LEU A 231 3.77 11.69 -7.47
N VAL A 232 3.75 12.88 -6.87
CA VAL A 232 4.85 13.38 -6.05
C VAL A 232 5.02 12.55 -4.76
N GLU A 233 3.93 12.15 -4.11
CA GLU A 233 3.97 11.29 -2.92
C GLU A 233 4.63 9.94 -3.23
N HIS A 234 4.22 9.27 -4.30
CA HIS A 234 4.82 7.99 -4.69
C HIS A 234 6.29 8.15 -5.09
N ALA A 235 6.64 9.21 -5.84
CA ALA A 235 8.04 9.51 -6.16
C ALA A 235 8.87 9.69 -4.88
N ALA A 236 8.35 10.43 -3.90
CA ALA A 236 9.01 10.65 -2.62
C ALA A 236 9.15 9.37 -1.77
N ILE A 237 8.14 8.51 -1.75
CA ILE A 237 8.19 7.21 -1.07
C ILE A 237 9.26 6.31 -1.70
N VAL A 238 9.26 6.19 -3.02
CA VAL A 238 10.24 5.37 -3.75
C VAL A 238 11.65 5.92 -3.55
N ALA A 239 11.84 7.24 -3.61
CA ALA A 239 13.14 7.84 -3.35
C ALA A 239 13.65 7.55 -1.94
N ALA A 240 12.80 7.63 -0.91
CA ALA A 240 13.15 7.28 0.46
C ALA A 240 13.51 5.78 0.61
N GLN A 241 12.77 4.89 -0.05
CA GLN A 241 13.07 3.46 -0.07
C GLN A 241 14.42 3.15 -0.75
N LEU A 242 14.71 3.82 -1.88
CA LEU A 242 15.99 3.68 -2.58
C LEU A 242 17.17 4.26 -1.78
N ALA A 243 16.90 5.25 -0.92
CA ALA A 243 17.85 5.76 0.06
C ALA A 243 17.96 4.88 1.32
N HIS A 244 17.28 3.73 1.36
CA HIS A 244 17.24 2.80 2.50
C HIS A 244 16.67 3.38 3.81
N GLU A 245 15.76 4.35 3.72
CA GLU A 245 14.98 4.83 4.88
C GLU A 245 13.94 3.76 5.33
N ASP A 246 13.68 3.65 6.64
CA ASP A 246 12.59 2.80 7.17
C ASP A 246 11.23 3.47 6.96
N VAL A 247 10.65 3.29 5.77
CA VAL A 247 9.37 3.90 5.37
C VAL A 247 8.18 3.08 5.87
N ILE A 248 7.38 3.66 6.75
CA ILE A 248 6.28 2.99 7.47
C ILE A 248 4.88 3.28 6.89
N ASN A 249 4.78 3.51 5.59
CA ASN A 249 3.56 3.90 4.87
C ASN A 249 2.47 2.79 4.74
N LEU A 250 2.66 1.64 5.40
CA LEU A 250 1.79 0.44 5.35
C LEU A 250 0.38 0.66 5.90
#